data_AF-A0A2V9W363-F1
#
_entry.id   AF-A0A2V9W363-F1
#
_cell.length_a   1.000
_cell.length_b   1.000
_cell.length_c   1.000
_cell.angle_alpha   90.00
_cell.angle_beta   90.00
_cell.angle_gamma   90.00
#
_symmetry.space_group_name_H-M   'P 1'
#
loop_
_entity.id
_entity.type
_entity.pdbx_description
1 polymer ?
#
loop_
_entity_poly.entity_id
_entity_poly.type
_entity_poly.pdbx_seq_one_letter_code
_entity_poly.pdbx_strand_id
1 'polypeptide(L)'
;MSSFIKASFVRIFCLAILLLCASHQSFAQILPTSSTGTPPPANKIVDPLNRTTPSDSVLNFLQAAQSGNYRIAAQYLQMNPARRQSEGEQLATQLKAVMDSPAFSGRVGSFTQAEGTPQEGVPLGRQRLGTMSSGDIEADLDMVRVSDPCAGRIWLISADTLAKVPELYDQMSARQVEKKLPSVLVKHQFAGVPLWQWLALLVALPLAAGVGWLILVLLEGPVRWWARRRGKVEIANWRSVSAPAWLLTGTLAHQIFVRYLGIALLPRQYYFQLTSIALIIGVTWLFWRFVQWSLHRVRSRALTRGHAGTGSLMLLGERILKAVIFLAGVLAVLGSLGFNMSTALAGLGIGGLAIGFGAQQTIANLFGGVSVLADEVFRVGDVCK
;
A
#
# COMPACT_ATOMS: atom_id res chain seq x y z
N MET A 1 -3.93 -10.21 38.35
CA MET A 1 -3.77 -9.23 37.25
C MET A 1 -4.36 -9.81 35.96
N SER A 2 -5.63 -9.50 35.69
CA SER A 2 -6.56 -10.42 35.01
C SER A 2 -7.10 -9.86 33.69
N SER A 3 -6.99 -10.67 32.64
CA SER A 3 -7.74 -10.66 31.36
C SER A 3 -7.69 -9.39 30.48
N PHE A 4 -7.84 -8.18 31.00
CA PHE A 4 -8.08 -6.99 30.19
C PHE A 4 -6.84 -6.50 29.43
N ILE A 5 -5.70 -6.42 30.11
CA ILE A 5 -4.40 -6.11 29.48
C ILE A 5 -3.99 -7.23 28.51
N LYS A 6 -4.37 -8.47 28.80
CA LYS A 6 -4.13 -9.61 27.88
C LYS A 6 -4.97 -9.45 26.61
N ALA A 7 -6.25 -9.09 26.73
CA ALA A 7 -7.15 -8.94 25.60
C ALA A 7 -6.78 -7.75 24.71
N SER A 8 -6.44 -6.59 25.28
CA SER A 8 -5.98 -5.44 24.48
C SER A 8 -4.65 -5.72 23.78
N PHE A 9 -3.71 -6.40 24.43
CA PHE A 9 -2.42 -6.71 23.83
C PHE A 9 -2.52 -7.83 22.77
N VAL A 10 -3.36 -8.84 22.99
CA VAL A 10 -3.69 -9.87 21.97
C VAL A 10 -4.39 -9.24 20.77
N ARG A 11 -5.25 -8.24 20.97
CA ARG A 11 -5.87 -7.48 19.87
C ARG A 11 -4.85 -6.67 19.07
N ILE A 12 -3.90 -5.99 19.75
CA ILE A 12 -2.80 -5.26 19.10
C ILE A 12 -1.86 -6.24 18.36
N PHE A 13 -1.62 -7.42 18.93
CA PHE A 13 -0.84 -8.51 18.34
C PHE A 13 -1.50 -9.09 17.08
N CYS A 14 -2.80 -9.39 17.13
CA CYS A 14 -3.55 -9.84 15.95
C CYS A 14 -3.60 -8.73 14.88
N LEU A 15 -3.72 -7.46 15.27
CA LEU A 15 -3.68 -6.32 14.35
C LEU A 15 -2.31 -6.19 13.66
N ALA A 16 -1.21 -6.34 14.40
CA ALA A 16 0.15 -6.29 13.86
C ALA A 16 0.44 -7.44 12.87
N ILE A 17 -0.06 -8.65 13.14
CA ILE A 17 0.04 -9.81 12.24
C ILE A 17 -0.81 -9.61 10.97
N LEU A 18 -2.04 -9.10 11.11
CA LEU A 18 -2.90 -8.75 9.98
C LEU A 18 -2.29 -7.66 9.08
N LEU A 19 -1.56 -6.71 9.67
CA LEU A 19 -0.88 -5.64 8.95
C LEU A 19 0.37 -6.12 8.18
N LEU A 20 1.08 -7.13 8.69
CA LEU A 20 2.16 -7.80 7.94
C LEU A 20 1.62 -8.54 6.71
N CYS A 21 0.49 -9.23 6.83
CA CYS A 21 -0.16 -9.91 5.70
C CYS A 21 -0.74 -8.95 4.65
N ALA A 22 -1.22 -7.76 5.07
CA ALA A 22 -1.77 -6.76 4.15
C ALA A 22 -0.71 -6.03 3.30
N SER A 23 0.58 -6.17 3.63
CA SER A 23 1.69 -5.53 2.91
C SER A 23 2.12 -6.29 1.64
N HIS A 24 1.63 -7.51 1.41
CA HIS A 24 1.83 -8.24 0.16
C HIS A 24 0.80 -7.80 -0.88
N GLN A 25 1.05 -6.66 -1.53
CA GLN A 25 0.48 -6.44 -2.86
C GLN A 25 1.22 -7.32 -3.86
N SER A 26 0.59 -8.44 -4.22
CA SER A 26 1.00 -9.30 -5.31
C SER A 26 1.07 -8.48 -6.60
N PHE A 27 2.29 -8.20 -7.07
CA PHE A 27 2.53 -7.71 -8.42
C PHE A 27 2.27 -8.88 -9.39
N ALA A 28 1.12 -8.87 -10.04
CA ALA A 28 0.84 -9.75 -11.17
C ALA A 28 -0.05 -9.03 -12.17
N GLN A 29 0.57 -8.22 -13.04
CA GLN A 29 0.08 -7.90 -14.38
C GLN A 29 1.20 -7.21 -15.17
N ILE A 30 2.11 -8.02 -15.68
CA ILE A 30 2.94 -7.65 -16.83
C ILE A 30 2.14 -8.11 -18.05
N LEU A 31 1.91 -7.18 -18.99
CA LEU A 31 1.11 -7.37 -20.20
C LEU A 31 1.51 -8.63 -20.99
N PRO A 32 0.58 -9.35 -21.63
CA PRO A 32 0.92 -10.24 -22.73
C PRO A 32 1.40 -9.41 -23.92
N THR A 33 2.60 -9.72 -24.39
CA THR A 33 3.15 -9.27 -25.67
C THR A 33 2.26 -9.69 -26.83
N SER A 34 2.01 -8.74 -27.71
CA SER A 34 1.35 -8.84 -29.01
C SER A 34 1.86 -9.98 -29.90
N SER A 35 0.93 -10.80 -30.40
CA SER A 35 0.92 -11.38 -31.75
C SER A 35 -0.56 -11.68 -32.07
N THR A 36 -1.12 -11.32 -33.22
CA THR A 36 -0.77 -11.80 -34.56
C THR A 36 -1.27 -10.82 -35.63
N GLY A 37 -0.51 -10.75 -36.73
CA GLY A 37 -0.81 -9.91 -37.88
C GLY A 37 -1.95 -10.46 -38.75
N THR A 38 -2.63 -9.53 -39.42
CA THR A 38 -3.46 -9.78 -40.61
C THR A 38 -3.14 -8.67 -41.61
N PRO A 39 -2.88 -8.95 -42.90
CA PRO A 39 -2.53 -7.90 -43.86
C PRO A 39 -3.75 -7.04 -44.21
N PRO A 40 -3.60 -5.72 -44.40
CA PRO A 40 -4.72 -4.83 -44.71
C PRO A 40 -5.14 -4.93 -46.19
N PRO A 41 -6.45 -4.98 -46.50
CA PRO A 41 -6.94 -4.77 -47.86
C PRO A 41 -6.88 -3.28 -48.27
N ALA A 42 -6.84 -3.09 -49.60
CA ALA A 42 -6.52 -1.88 -50.32
C ALA A 42 -7.44 -0.66 -50.06
N ASN A 43 -6.81 0.52 -50.14
CA ASN A 43 -7.37 1.86 -50.31
C ASN A 43 -8.42 2.33 -49.27
N LYS A 44 -8.09 2.18 -47.98
CA LYS A 44 -8.76 2.93 -46.92
C LYS A 44 -8.18 4.34 -46.87
N ILE A 45 -9.04 5.36 -46.89
CA ILE A 45 -8.65 6.71 -46.46
C ILE A 45 -8.09 6.57 -45.04
N VAL A 46 -6.78 6.76 -44.89
CA VAL A 46 -6.10 6.60 -43.60
C VAL A 46 -6.17 7.94 -42.88
N ASP A 47 -6.92 7.98 -41.79
CA ASP A 47 -6.89 9.14 -40.88
C ASP A 47 -5.49 9.23 -40.24
N PRO A 48 -4.72 10.32 -40.44
CA PRO A 48 -3.38 10.45 -39.88
C PRO A 48 -3.36 10.47 -38.35
N LEU A 49 -4.51 10.76 -37.72
CA LEU A 49 -4.69 10.77 -36.26
C LEU A 49 -5.23 9.44 -35.71
N ASN A 50 -5.46 8.44 -36.57
CA ASN A 50 -6.00 7.12 -36.27
C ASN A 50 -7.26 7.14 -35.37
N ARG A 51 -8.23 7.98 -35.70
CA ARG A 51 -9.51 8.11 -34.98
C ARG A 51 -10.57 7.12 -35.46
N THR A 52 -10.14 5.92 -35.82
CA THR A 52 -11.00 4.91 -36.47
C THR A 52 -11.87 4.14 -35.47
N THR A 53 -11.40 3.98 -34.23
CA THR A 53 -12.13 3.35 -33.13
C THR A 53 -12.23 4.29 -31.93
N PRO A 54 -13.22 4.11 -31.03
CA PRO A 54 -13.33 4.88 -29.80
C PRO A 54 -12.08 4.78 -28.92
N SER A 55 -11.58 3.57 -28.70
CA SER A 55 -10.35 3.32 -27.93
C SER A 55 -9.15 4.04 -28.52
N ASP A 56 -8.89 3.86 -29.83
CA ASP A 56 -7.70 4.44 -30.47
C ASP A 56 -7.73 5.97 -30.43
N SER A 57 -8.91 6.56 -30.63
CA SER A 57 -9.06 8.02 -30.60
C SER A 57 -8.70 8.59 -29.23
N VAL A 58 -9.18 7.97 -28.15
CA VAL A 58 -8.88 8.45 -26.78
C VAL A 58 -7.46 8.13 -26.36
N LEU A 59 -6.91 6.97 -26.73
CA LEU A 59 -5.52 6.63 -26.45
C LEU A 59 -4.55 7.59 -27.16
N ASN A 60 -4.80 7.91 -28.42
CA ASN A 60 -3.97 8.86 -29.16
C ASN A 60 -4.15 10.31 -28.65
N PHE A 61 -5.35 10.69 -28.22
CA PHE A 61 -5.57 11.94 -27.47
C PHE A 61 -4.70 12.01 -26.22
N LEU A 62 -4.74 10.96 -25.38
CA LEU A 62 -3.95 10.88 -24.15
C LEU A 62 -2.46 10.94 -24.43
N GLN A 63 -1.98 10.23 -25.46
CA GLN A 63 -0.58 10.27 -25.87
C GLN A 63 -0.15 11.67 -26.34
N ALA A 64 -0.97 12.33 -27.17
CA ALA A 64 -0.70 13.69 -27.64
C ALA A 64 -0.66 14.68 -26.46
N ALA A 65 -1.62 14.59 -25.54
CA ALA A 65 -1.67 15.45 -24.36
C ALA A 65 -0.52 15.18 -23.39
N GLN A 66 -0.11 13.92 -23.20
CA GLN A 66 1.02 13.54 -22.34
C GLN A 66 2.36 14.02 -22.89
N SER A 67 2.51 14.08 -24.22
CA SER A 67 3.70 14.66 -24.88
C SER A 67 3.73 16.20 -24.86
N GLY A 68 2.71 16.85 -24.29
CA GLY A 68 2.58 18.31 -24.26
C GLY A 68 2.07 18.94 -25.56
N ASN A 69 1.73 18.13 -26.56
CA ASN A 69 1.24 18.58 -27.86
C ASN A 69 -0.28 18.82 -27.84
N TYR A 70 -0.74 19.78 -27.02
CA TYR A 70 -2.17 20.05 -26.85
C TYR A 70 -2.87 20.55 -28.12
N ARG A 71 -2.12 21.14 -29.06
CA ARG A 71 -2.63 21.50 -30.40
C ARG A 71 -3.09 20.29 -31.19
N ILE A 72 -2.39 19.16 -31.06
CA ILE A 72 -2.76 17.88 -31.69
C ILE A 72 -3.87 17.23 -30.89
N ALA A 73 -3.78 17.23 -29.56
CA ALA A 73 -4.82 16.69 -28.69
C ALA A 73 -6.20 17.34 -28.95
N ALA A 74 -6.23 18.65 -29.23
CA ALA A 74 -7.45 19.38 -29.59
C ALA A 74 -8.15 18.85 -30.86
N GLN A 75 -7.47 18.12 -31.74
CA GLN A 75 -8.07 17.51 -32.94
C GLN A 75 -8.91 16.27 -32.66
N TYR A 76 -8.81 15.71 -31.45
CA TYR A 76 -9.65 14.60 -30.98
C TYR A 76 -10.95 15.08 -30.32
N LEU A 77 -11.13 16.40 -30.20
CA LEU A 77 -12.24 17.01 -29.49
C LEU A 77 -13.31 17.49 -30.48
N GLN A 78 -14.58 17.18 -30.20
CA GLN A 78 -15.70 17.64 -31.03
C GLN A 78 -15.96 19.13 -30.78
N MET A 79 -15.38 19.98 -31.62
CA MET A 79 -15.56 21.43 -31.57
C MET A 79 -15.42 22.08 -32.94
N ASN A 80 -16.04 23.25 -33.12
CA ASN A 80 -15.92 24.03 -34.35
C ASN A 80 -14.48 24.59 -34.52
N PRO A 81 -14.07 24.94 -35.75
CA PRO A 81 -12.69 25.38 -36.01
C PRO A 81 -12.26 26.63 -35.23
N ALA A 82 -13.15 27.62 -35.07
CA ALA A 82 -12.87 28.86 -34.35
C ALA A 82 -12.62 28.62 -32.84
N ARG A 83 -13.45 27.79 -32.21
CA ARG A 83 -13.29 27.38 -30.80
C ARG A 83 -12.05 26.53 -30.61
N ARG A 84 -11.70 25.67 -31.58
CA ARG A 84 -10.47 24.87 -31.51
C ARG A 84 -9.21 25.71 -31.48
N GLN A 85 -9.18 26.81 -32.22
CA GLN A 85 -8.05 27.73 -32.24
C GLN A 85 -7.92 28.56 -30.95
N SER A 86 -9.04 28.95 -30.35
CA SER A 86 -9.07 29.80 -29.15
C SER A 86 -9.01 29.01 -27.84
N GLU A 87 -9.78 27.94 -27.70
CA GLU A 87 -9.98 27.19 -26.46
C GLU A 87 -9.46 25.74 -26.51
N GLY A 88 -9.12 25.23 -27.70
CA GLY A 88 -8.83 23.81 -27.91
C GLY A 88 -7.68 23.27 -27.05
N GLU A 89 -6.58 24.01 -26.95
CA GLU A 89 -5.43 23.59 -26.13
C GLU A 89 -5.74 23.61 -24.63
N GLN A 90 -6.48 24.63 -24.17
CA GLN A 90 -6.90 24.75 -22.78
C GLN A 90 -7.86 23.61 -22.39
N LEU A 91 -8.87 23.33 -23.22
CA LEU A 91 -9.81 22.24 -22.99
C LEU A 91 -9.13 20.87 -23.01
N ALA A 92 -8.17 20.65 -23.93
CA ALA A 92 -7.38 19.42 -23.96
C ALA A 92 -6.54 19.25 -22.68
N THR A 93 -5.96 20.33 -22.18
CA THR A 93 -5.20 20.34 -20.93
C THR A 93 -6.08 20.01 -19.73
N GLN A 94 -7.25 20.64 -19.63
CA GLN A 94 -8.20 20.41 -18.55
C GLN A 94 -8.75 18.97 -18.59
N LEU A 95 -9.15 18.49 -19.76
CA LEU A 95 -9.65 17.13 -19.92
C LEU A 95 -8.59 16.09 -19.54
N LYS A 96 -7.35 16.27 -19.96
CA LYS A 96 -6.23 15.40 -19.56
C LYS A 96 -6.06 15.37 -18.05
N ALA A 97 -6.10 16.52 -17.38
CA ALA A 97 -6.03 16.59 -15.92
C ALA A 97 -7.22 15.88 -15.24
N VAL A 98 -8.42 16.00 -15.81
CA VAL A 98 -9.62 15.29 -15.31
C VAL A 98 -9.43 13.77 -15.41
N MET A 99 -8.99 13.30 -16.57
CA MET A 99 -8.79 11.87 -16.86
C MET A 99 -7.63 11.22 -16.09
N ASP A 100 -6.57 11.98 -15.79
CA ASP A 100 -5.41 11.51 -15.00
C ASP A 100 -5.74 11.37 -13.50
N SER A 101 -6.86 11.94 -13.06
CA SER A 101 -7.23 11.97 -11.65
C SER A 101 -8.09 10.78 -11.24
N PRO A 102 -8.24 10.53 -9.93
CA PRO A 102 -9.21 9.57 -9.41
C PRO A 102 -10.68 9.90 -9.73
N ALA A 103 -10.97 11.09 -10.28
CA ALA A 103 -12.32 11.48 -10.68
C ALA A 103 -12.83 10.66 -11.87
N PHE A 104 -11.93 10.15 -12.72
CA PHE A 104 -12.29 9.31 -13.85
C PHE A 104 -12.31 7.83 -13.46
N SER A 105 -13.42 7.16 -13.76
CA SER A 105 -13.59 5.72 -13.63
C SER A 105 -14.11 5.15 -14.94
N GLY A 106 -13.31 4.35 -15.63
CA GLY A 106 -13.68 3.82 -16.94
C GLY A 106 -12.68 2.84 -17.53
N ARG A 107 -13.03 2.27 -18.69
CA ARG A 107 -12.18 1.33 -19.44
C ARG A 107 -11.96 1.86 -20.85
N VAL A 108 -10.95 2.72 -21.00
CA VAL A 108 -10.61 3.36 -22.28
C VAL A 108 -10.17 2.34 -23.35
N GLY A 109 -9.49 1.26 -22.97
CA GLY A 109 -8.93 0.28 -23.93
C GLY A 109 -9.90 -0.80 -24.42
N SER A 110 -11.14 -0.86 -23.93
CA SER A 110 -12.04 -2.01 -24.18
C SER A 110 -12.88 -1.91 -25.46
N PHE A 111 -12.91 -0.74 -26.11
CA PHE A 111 -13.85 -0.42 -27.20
C PHE A 111 -13.15 -0.27 -28.56
N THR A 112 -12.69 -1.39 -29.12
CA THR A 112 -11.87 -1.45 -30.35
C THR A 112 -12.68 -1.63 -31.64
N GLN A 113 -14.01 -1.67 -31.57
CA GLN A 113 -14.86 -1.83 -32.76
C GLN A 113 -15.05 -0.48 -33.46
N ALA A 114 -14.80 -0.42 -34.78
CA ALA A 114 -14.93 0.81 -35.57
C ALA A 114 -16.36 1.37 -35.62
N GLU A 115 -17.35 0.49 -35.51
CA GLU A 115 -18.78 0.83 -35.44
C GLU A 115 -19.20 1.36 -34.07
N GLY A 116 -18.38 1.13 -33.04
CA GLY A 116 -18.79 1.23 -31.63
C GLY A 116 -19.49 -0.05 -31.17
N THR A 117 -19.52 -0.28 -29.86
CA THR A 117 -20.25 -1.38 -29.22
C THR A 117 -21.59 -0.86 -28.70
N PRO A 118 -22.73 -1.49 -29.05
CA PRO A 118 -24.03 -1.10 -28.50
C PRO A 118 -24.04 -1.15 -26.97
N GLN A 119 -24.58 -0.12 -26.34
CA GLN A 119 -24.76 -0.02 -24.89
C GLN A 119 -26.18 0.41 -24.56
N GLU A 120 -26.74 -0.17 -23.50
CA GLU A 120 -28.07 0.20 -23.02
C GLU A 120 -28.10 1.67 -22.59
N GLY A 121 -29.08 2.43 -23.10
CA GLY A 121 -29.20 3.87 -22.82
C GLY A 121 -28.24 4.78 -23.59
N VAL A 122 -27.40 4.25 -24.49
CA VAL A 122 -26.49 5.06 -25.34
C VAL A 122 -26.98 5.04 -26.80
N PRO A 123 -27.21 6.21 -27.44
CA PRO A 123 -27.65 6.27 -28.83
C PRO A 123 -26.67 5.62 -29.82
N LEU A 124 -27.18 5.18 -30.97
CA LEU A 124 -26.35 4.69 -32.08
C LEU A 124 -25.35 5.76 -32.53
N GLY A 125 -24.09 5.37 -32.74
CA GLY A 125 -23.01 6.29 -33.08
C GLY A 125 -22.40 7.03 -31.89
N ARG A 126 -22.80 6.68 -30.65
CA ARG A 126 -22.15 7.09 -29.41
C ARG A 126 -21.53 5.90 -28.68
N GLN A 127 -20.50 6.17 -27.89
CA GLN A 127 -19.80 5.17 -27.09
C GLN A 127 -19.39 5.78 -25.76
N ARG A 128 -19.93 5.29 -24.64
CA ARG A 128 -19.49 5.69 -23.30
C ARG A 128 -18.25 4.89 -22.89
N LEU A 129 -17.20 5.58 -22.46
CA LEU A 129 -15.92 4.99 -22.05
C LEU A 129 -15.75 4.94 -20.53
N GLY A 130 -16.45 5.80 -19.81
CA GLY A 130 -16.39 5.90 -18.35
C GLY A 130 -17.17 7.08 -17.81
N THR A 131 -17.17 7.21 -16.49
CA THR A 131 -17.76 8.32 -15.75
C THR A 131 -16.67 9.18 -15.12
N MET A 132 -16.92 10.48 -15.02
CA MET A 132 -16.10 11.47 -14.36
C MET A 132 -16.94 12.11 -13.27
N SER A 133 -16.52 11.92 -12.02
CA SER A 133 -17.20 12.48 -10.85
C SER A 133 -16.23 13.29 -10.00
N SER A 134 -16.55 14.56 -9.81
CA SER A 134 -15.82 15.46 -8.92
C SER A 134 -16.86 16.26 -8.13
N GLY A 135 -16.85 16.13 -6.80
CA GLY A 135 -17.82 16.78 -5.93
C GLY A 135 -19.25 16.33 -6.22
N ASP A 136 -20.11 17.29 -6.54
CA ASP A 136 -21.53 17.07 -6.87
C ASP A 136 -21.77 16.96 -8.39
N ILE A 137 -20.72 17.06 -9.21
CA ILE A 137 -20.82 17.03 -10.66
C ILE A 137 -20.45 15.64 -11.17
N GLU A 138 -21.37 15.07 -11.95
CA GLU A 138 -21.17 13.82 -12.67
C GLU A 138 -21.31 14.06 -14.20
N ALA A 139 -20.33 13.55 -14.94
CA ALA A 139 -20.29 13.60 -16.39
C ALA A 139 -19.81 12.27 -16.97
N ASP A 140 -20.40 11.85 -18.08
CA ASP A 140 -19.90 10.71 -18.83
C ASP A 140 -18.81 11.15 -19.81
N LEU A 141 -17.78 10.33 -19.98
CA LEU A 141 -16.84 10.44 -21.08
C LEU A 141 -17.41 9.68 -22.28
N ASP A 142 -18.08 10.43 -23.16
CA ASP A 142 -18.71 9.88 -24.36
C ASP A 142 -17.91 10.23 -25.61
N MET A 143 -17.81 9.26 -26.52
CA MET A 143 -17.32 9.44 -27.88
C MET A 143 -18.49 9.52 -28.85
N VAL A 144 -18.36 10.35 -29.88
CA VAL A 144 -19.35 10.51 -30.95
C VAL A 144 -18.69 10.23 -32.29
N ARG A 145 -19.37 9.47 -33.14
CA ARG A 145 -18.95 9.19 -34.50
C ARG A 145 -19.42 10.30 -35.44
N VAL A 146 -18.49 10.97 -36.10
CA VAL A 146 -18.74 12.12 -36.98
C VAL A 146 -18.19 11.84 -38.38
N SER A 147 -18.86 12.35 -39.41
CA SER A 147 -18.36 12.30 -40.79
C SER A 147 -17.42 13.47 -41.07
N ASP A 148 -16.19 13.15 -41.40
CA ASP A 148 -15.13 14.07 -41.81
C ASP A 148 -14.90 13.97 -43.33
N PRO A 149 -14.87 15.10 -44.07
CA PRO A 149 -14.67 15.09 -45.52
C PRO A 149 -13.34 14.46 -45.97
N CYS A 150 -12.32 14.49 -45.13
CA CYS A 150 -10.96 14.05 -45.45
C CYS A 150 -10.64 12.66 -44.89
N ALA A 151 -11.29 12.24 -43.80
CA ALA A 151 -10.98 11.00 -43.08
C ALA A 151 -12.14 9.99 -43.02
N GLY A 152 -13.31 10.31 -43.59
CA GLY A 152 -14.49 9.46 -43.51
C GLY A 152 -15.13 9.51 -42.12
N ARG A 153 -15.58 8.37 -41.57
CA ARG A 153 -16.18 8.35 -40.23
C ARG A 153 -15.11 8.24 -39.15
N ILE A 154 -15.01 9.27 -38.30
CA ILE A 154 -14.05 9.36 -37.21
C ILE A 154 -14.75 9.44 -35.86
N TRP A 155 -14.04 9.07 -34.79
CA TRP A 155 -14.50 9.21 -33.41
C TRP A 155 -13.86 10.42 -32.73
N LEU A 156 -14.69 11.23 -32.09
CA LEU A 156 -14.27 12.42 -31.33
C LEU A 156 -14.89 12.41 -29.95
N ILE A 157 -14.22 13.03 -28.99
CA ILE A 157 -14.76 13.25 -27.63
C ILE A 157 -15.94 14.21 -27.75
N SER A 158 -17.09 13.83 -27.19
CA SER A 158 -18.37 14.52 -27.41
C SER A 158 -18.36 15.96 -26.91
N ALA A 159 -19.08 16.84 -27.61
CA ALA A 159 -19.28 18.22 -27.16
C ALA A 159 -19.96 18.29 -25.78
N ASP A 160 -20.84 17.34 -25.47
CA ASP A 160 -21.52 17.21 -24.16
C ASP A 160 -20.51 16.95 -23.04
N THR A 161 -19.53 16.07 -23.28
CA THR A 161 -18.40 15.83 -22.36
C THR A 161 -17.61 17.13 -22.18
N LEU A 162 -17.24 17.78 -23.29
CA LEU A 162 -16.39 18.96 -23.29
C LEU A 162 -17.02 20.17 -22.59
N ALA A 163 -18.35 20.28 -22.61
CA ALA A 163 -19.07 21.34 -21.91
C ALA A 163 -18.92 21.24 -20.38
N LYS A 164 -18.80 20.02 -19.84
CA LYS A 164 -18.67 19.76 -18.39
C LYS A 164 -17.24 19.75 -17.88
N VAL A 165 -16.25 19.63 -18.77
CA VAL A 165 -14.82 19.55 -18.41
C VAL A 165 -14.32 20.75 -17.60
N PRO A 166 -14.62 22.02 -17.96
CA PRO A 166 -14.12 23.17 -17.20
C PRO A 166 -14.61 23.16 -15.74
N GLU A 167 -15.88 22.82 -15.53
CA GLU A 167 -16.48 22.78 -14.20
C GLU A 167 -15.91 21.65 -13.34
N LEU A 168 -15.73 20.46 -13.93
CA LEU A 168 -15.04 19.33 -13.29
C LEU A 168 -13.59 19.66 -12.91
N TYR A 169 -12.89 20.35 -13.80
CA TYR A 169 -11.52 20.80 -13.59
C TYR A 169 -11.43 21.87 -12.50
N ASP A 170 -12.36 22.81 -12.44
CA ASP A 170 -12.38 23.85 -11.41
C ASP A 170 -12.67 23.26 -10.02
N GLN A 171 -13.60 22.31 -9.91
CA GLN A 171 -13.83 21.60 -8.65
C GLN A 171 -12.63 20.74 -8.20
N MET A 172 -11.96 20.07 -9.14
CA MET A 172 -10.73 19.34 -8.85
C MET A 172 -9.61 20.27 -8.39
N SER A 173 -9.41 21.37 -9.12
CA SER A 173 -8.33 22.32 -8.84
C SER A 173 -8.60 23.17 -7.58
N ALA A 174 -9.86 23.33 -7.17
CA ALA A 174 -10.21 23.89 -5.86
C ALA A 174 -9.77 22.97 -4.70
N ARG A 175 -9.68 21.65 -4.92
CA ARG A 175 -9.07 20.68 -3.99
C ARG A 175 -7.54 20.71 -4.03
N GLN A 176 -6.93 21.24 -5.09
CA GLN A 176 -5.48 21.34 -5.22
C GLN A 176 -4.95 22.53 -4.42
N VAL A 177 -4.35 22.21 -3.27
CA VAL A 177 -3.57 23.12 -2.41
C VAL A 177 -2.53 23.94 -3.22
N GLU A 178 -2.12 23.44 -4.39
CA GLU A 178 -1.19 24.07 -5.34
C GLU A 178 -1.60 25.50 -5.76
N LYS A 179 -2.90 25.83 -5.84
CA LYS A 179 -3.35 27.19 -6.19
C LYS A 179 -3.08 28.23 -5.08
N LYS A 180 -2.96 27.80 -3.82
CA LYS A 180 -2.66 28.70 -2.68
C LYS A 180 -1.16 28.80 -2.38
N LEU A 181 -0.33 27.96 -3.02
CA LEU A 181 1.09 27.89 -2.75
C LEU A 181 1.88 28.86 -3.67
N PRO A 182 2.95 29.49 -3.16
CA PRO A 182 3.84 30.32 -3.97
C PRO A 182 4.34 29.55 -5.20
N SER A 183 4.33 30.19 -6.38
CA SER A 183 4.66 29.55 -7.66
C SER A 183 6.05 28.91 -7.71
N VAL A 184 7.00 29.38 -6.88
CA VAL A 184 8.34 28.80 -6.72
C VAL A 184 8.29 27.35 -6.26
N LEU A 185 7.39 27.02 -5.32
CA LEU A 185 7.26 25.69 -4.70
C LEU A 185 6.56 24.67 -5.61
N VAL A 186 5.79 25.15 -6.59
CA VAL A 186 5.09 24.33 -7.58
C VAL A 186 5.93 24.15 -8.84
N LYS A 187 6.63 25.19 -9.29
CA LYS A 187 7.42 25.17 -10.53
C LYS A 187 8.76 24.44 -10.41
N HIS A 188 9.44 24.56 -9.26
CA HIS A 188 10.70 23.84 -9.07
C HIS A 188 10.41 22.38 -8.72
N GLN A 189 10.87 21.49 -9.59
CA GLN A 189 10.77 20.05 -9.40
C GLN A 189 12.15 19.50 -9.05
N PHE A 190 12.21 18.70 -7.98
CA PHE A 190 13.41 17.96 -7.58
C PHE A 190 13.12 16.47 -7.69
N ALA A 191 13.94 15.74 -8.46
CA ALA A 191 13.73 14.33 -8.80
C ALA A 191 12.35 14.03 -9.43
N GLY A 192 11.83 14.96 -10.26
CA GLY A 192 10.52 14.84 -10.90
C GLY A 192 9.31 15.10 -9.97
N VAL A 193 9.57 15.58 -8.75
CA VAL A 193 8.55 15.87 -7.73
C VAL A 193 8.57 17.35 -7.36
N PRO A 194 7.43 18.06 -7.31
CA PRO A 194 7.38 19.45 -6.88
C PRO A 194 7.94 19.65 -5.45
N LEU A 195 8.64 20.77 -5.20
CA LEU A 195 9.20 21.07 -3.87
C LEU A 195 8.15 21.10 -2.76
N TRP A 196 6.92 21.52 -3.05
CA TRP A 196 5.85 21.51 -2.06
C TRP A 196 5.50 20.11 -1.56
N GLN A 197 5.61 19.08 -2.42
CA GLN A 197 5.32 17.70 -2.02
C GLN A 197 6.40 17.17 -1.07
N TRP A 198 7.67 17.54 -1.29
CA TRP A 198 8.76 17.26 -0.34
C TRP A 198 8.51 17.93 1.01
N LEU A 199 8.07 19.19 1.01
CA LEU A 199 7.74 19.91 2.23
C LEU A 199 6.52 19.29 2.94
N ALA A 200 5.50 18.89 2.18
CA ALA A 200 4.33 18.18 2.70
C ALA A 200 4.72 16.84 3.33
N LEU A 201 5.62 16.08 2.73
CA LEU A 201 6.18 14.85 3.31
C LEU A 201 6.92 15.11 4.62
N LEU A 202 7.72 16.17 4.68
CA LEU A 202 8.47 16.54 5.89
C LEU A 202 7.51 16.95 7.02
N VAL A 203 6.49 17.75 6.71
CA VAL A 203 5.46 18.19 7.67
C VAL A 203 4.53 17.03 8.07
N ALA A 204 4.32 16.05 7.19
CA ALA A 204 3.51 14.87 7.49
C ALA A 204 4.11 14.02 8.63
N LEU A 205 5.44 13.98 8.76
CA LEU A 205 6.13 13.21 9.82
C LEU A 205 5.69 13.61 11.24
N PRO A 206 5.83 14.87 11.70
CA PRO A 206 5.38 15.28 13.03
C PRO A 206 3.86 15.19 13.20
N LEU A 207 3.07 15.45 12.14
CA LEU A 207 1.62 15.28 12.17
C LEU A 207 1.22 13.83 12.41
N ALA A 208 1.79 12.90 11.65
CA ALA A 208 1.52 11.47 11.78
C ALA A 208 2.00 10.93 13.14
N ALA A 209 3.15 11.39 13.64
CA ALA A 209 3.62 11.15 14.99
C ALA A 209 2.62 11.65 16.06
N GLY A 210 2.07 12.86 15.88
CA GLY A 210 1.05 13.42 16.76
C GLY A 210 -0.25 12.61 16.75
N VAL A 211 -0.70 12.18 15.57
CA VAL A 211 -1.87 11.30 15.41
C VAL A 211 -1.63 9.94 16.06
N GLY A 212 -0.46 9.33 15.85
CA GLY A 212 -0.08 8.09 16.51
C GLY A 212 -0.08 8.20 18.04
N TRP A 213 0.45 9.31 18.57
CA TRP A 213 0.40 9.61 20.00
C TRP A 213 -1.05 9.77 20.49
N LEU A 214 -1.88 10.54 19.77
CA LEU A 214 -3.28 10.75 20.12
C LEU A 214 -4.06 9.43 20.16
N ILE A 215 -3.87 8.56 19.17
CA ILE A 215 -4.48 7.22 19.13
C ILE A 215 -4.11 6.44 20.39
N LEU A 216 -2.83 6.42 20.78
CA LEU A 216 -2.39 5.72 21.99
C LEU A 216 -3.00 6.30 23.26
N VAL A 217 -3.05 7.62 23.40
CA VAL A 217 -3.67 8.28 24.55
C VAL A 217 -5.17 7.98 24.64
N LEU A 218 -5.87 7.99 23.51
CA LEU A 218 -7.29 7.63 23.43
C LEU A 218 -7.54 6.18 23.79
N LEU A 219 -6.65 5.25 23.42
CA LEU A 219 -6.73 3.85 23.81
C LEU A 219 -6.36 3.63 25.29
N GLU A 220 -5.46 4.45 25.84
CA GLU A 220 -5.04 4.42 27.24
C GLU A 220 -6.13 4.85 28.22
N GLY A 221 -6.88 5.90 27.89
CA GLY A 221 -7.88 6.50 28.76
C GLY A 221 -8.90 5.50 29.32
N PRO A 222 -9.60 4.73 28.47
CA PRO A 222 -10.56 3.72 28.89
C PRO A 222 -9.91 2.59 29.69
N VAL A 223 -8.72 2.13 29.28
CA VAL A 223 -7.99 1.04 29.96
C VAL A 223 -7.60 1.46 31.38
N ARG A 224 -7.09 2.68 31.56
CA ARG A 224 -6.75 3.25 32.87
C ARG A 224 -7.98 3.45 33.74
N TRP A 225 -9.07 3.97 33.17
CA TRP A 225 -10.33 4.15 33.89
C TRP A 225 -10.91 2.82 34.40
N TRP A 226 -10.92 1.79 33.55
CA TRP A 226 -11.32 0.42 33.92
C TRP A 226 -10.38 -0.21 34.96
N ALA A 227 -9.08 0.01 34.88
CA ALA A 227 -8.11 -0.51 35.84
C ALA A 227 -8.25 0.13 37.23
N ARG A 228 -8.50 1.46 37.27
CA ARG A 228 -8.80 2.20 38.51
C ARG A 228 -10.05 1.68 39.20
N ARG A 229 -11.13 1.43 38.44
CA ARG A 229 -12.37 0.82 38.98
C ARG A 229 -12.17 -0.56 39.61
N ARG A 230 -11.10 -1.29 39.27
CA ARG A 230 -10.80 -2.63 39.83
C ARG A 230 -9.65 -2.66 40.85
N GLY A 231 -9.21 -1.50 41.36
CA GLY A 231 -8.24 -1.40 42.45
C GLY A 231 -6.83 -1.95 42.14
N LYS A 232 -6.44 -2.08 40.87
CA LYS A 232 -5.12 -2.61 40.46
C LYS A 232 -4.28 -1.48 39.87
N VAL A 233 -3.46 -0.82 40.69
CA VAL A 233 -2.60 0.30 40.26
C VAL A 233 -1.14 -0.08 40.44
N GLU A 234 -0.67 -1.00 39.62
CA GLU A 234 0.76 -1.05 39.27
C GLU A 234 0.86 -0.79 37.77
N ILE A 235 0.99 0.49 37.41
CA ILE A 235 1.17 0.96 36.03
C ILE A 235 2.66 1.26 35.82
N ALA A 236 3.54 0.38 36.30
CA ALA A 236 4.95 0.48 35.98
C ALA A 236 5.17 -0.04 34.55
N ASN A 237 5.70 0.82 33.68
CA ASN A 237 6.16 0.53 32.30
C ASN A 237 5.17 0.67 31.13
N TRP A 238 4.11 1.50 31.25
CA TRP A 238 3.25 1.79 30.09
C TRP A 238 4.00 2.51 28.95
N ARG A 239 4.88 3.47 29.29
CA ARG A 239 5.73 4.21 28.32
C ARG A 239 6.62 3.30 27.45
N SER A 240 6.98 2.12 27.96
CA SER A 240 7.85 1.19 27.26
C SER A 240 7.11 0.31 26.24
N VAL A 241 5.78 0.20 26.37
CA VAL A 241 4.91 -0.49 25.39
C VAL A 241 4.41 0.50 24.35
N SER A 242 4.20 1.76 24.75
CA SER A 242 3.71 2.81 23.85
C SER A 242 4.74 3.20 22.78
N ALA A 243 6.05 3.01 22.98
CA ALA A 243 7.08 3.41 22.02
C ALA A 243 7.02 2.65 20.67
N PRO A 244 7.07 1.30 20.62
CA PRO A 244 6.91 0.57 19.35
C PRO A 244 5.50 0.75 18.76
N ALA A 245 4.46 0.83 19.60
CA ALA A 245 3.10 1.08 19.14
C ALA A 245 2.94 2.49 18.53
N TRP A 246 3.68 3.48 19.02
CA TRP A 246 3.71 4.84 18.50
C TRP A 246 4.38 4.88 17.13
N LEU A 247 5.49 4.16 16.97
CA LEU A 247 6.15 4.04 15.68
C LEU A 247 5.24 3.37 14.64
N LEU A 248 4.53 2.30 15.02
CA LEU A 248 3.58 1.63 14.11
C LEU A 248 2.41 2.53 13.73
N THR A 249 1.72 3.10 14.71
CA THR A 249 0.54 3.95 14.47
C THR A 249 0.91 5.23 13.72
N GLY A 250 2.06 5.84 14.05
CA GLY A 250 2.60 6.98 13.32
C GLY A 250 2.96 6.64 11.88
N THR A 251 3.62 5.50 11.64
CA THR A 251 3.96 5.08 10.27
C THR A 251 2.72 4.79 9.43
N LEU A 252 1.69 4.17 10.01
CA LEU A 252 0.40 3.94 9.33
C LEU A 252 -0.33 5.24 9.04
N ALA A 253 -0.40 6.17 10.00
CA ALA A 253 -0.98 7.49 9.80
C ALA A 253 -0.25 8.24 8.67
N HIS A 254 1.08 8.13 8.61
CA HIS A 254 1.90 8.71 7.56
C HIS A 254 1.60 8.10 6.18
N GLN A 255 1.46 6.77 6.08
CA GLN A 255 1.05 6.11 4.83
C GLN A 255 -0.34 6.57 4.34
N ILE A 256 -1.30 6.71 5.26
CA ILE A 256 -2.64 7.22 4.95
C ILE A 256 -2.54 8.65 4.43
N PHE A 257 -1.81 9.53 5.12
CA PHE A 257 -1.60 10.92 4.70
C PHE A 257 -0.97 11.02 3.31
N VAL A 258 0.08 10.24 3.04
CA VAL A 258 0.74 10.23 1.73
C VAL A 258 -0.16 9.69 0.61
N ARG A 259 -1.04 8.73 0.91
CA ARG A 259 -2.04 8.26 -0.06
C ARG A 259 -3.02 9.38 -0.45
N TYR A 260 -3.37 10.27 0.47
CA TYR A 260 -4.21 11.44 0.17
C TYR A 260 -3.48 12.53 -0.62
N LEU A 261 -2.15 12.63 -0.54
CA LEU A 261 -1.36 13.63 -1.27
C LEU A 261 -1.25 13.37 -2.79
N GLY A 262 -1.59 12.17 -3.28
CA GLY A 262 -1.61 11.89 -4.73
C GLY A 262 -0.23 11.91 -5.41
N ILE A 263 0.81 11.41 -4.73
CA ILE A 263 2.21 11.43 -5.23
C ILE A 263 2.37 10.56 -6.49
N ALA A 264 3.23 11.01 -7.41
CA ALA A 264 3.62 10.29 -8.64
C ALA A 264 4.13 8.85 -8.41
N LEU A 265 4.01 8.01 -9.44
CA LEU A 265 4.18 6.54 -9.36
C LEU A 265 5.56 6.08 -8.88
N LEU A 266 6.64 6.69 -9.37
CA LEU A 266 8.03 6.32 -9.06
C LEU A 266 8.43 6.64 -7.60
N PRO A 267 8.27 7.88 -7.09
CA PRO A 267 8.54 8.21 -5.68
C PRO A 267 7.71 7.37 -4.71
N ARG A 268 6.46 7.06 -5.10
CA ARG A 268 5.54 6.24 -4.31
C ARG A 268 6.11 4.84 -4.03
N GLN A 269 6.81 4.23 -5.00
CA GLN A 269 7.43 2.93 -4.82
C GLN A 269 8.55 2.95 -3.78
N TYR A 270 9.51 3.87 -3.89
CA TYR A 270 10.60 4.02 -2.91
C TYR A 270 10.08 4.36 -1.51
N TYR A 271 9.06 5.22 -1.45
CA TYR A 271 8.41 5.59 -0.20
C TYR A 271 7.72 4.40 0.48
N PHE A 272 7.00 3.55 -0.27
CA PHE A 272 6.41 2.34 0.29
C PHE A 272 7.45 1.35 0.79
N GLN A 273 8.58 1.18 0.07
CA GLN A 273 9.69 0.38 0.56
C GLN A 273 10.22 0.91 1.90
N LEU A 274 10.54 2.20 1.99
CA LEU A 274 11.05 2.82 3.23
C LEU A 274 10.06 2.65 4.40
N THR A 275 8.77 2.90 4.18
CA THR A 275 7.77 2.78 5.25
C THR A 275 7.47 1.33 5.62
N SER A 276 7.57 0.38 4.67
CA SER A 276 7.46 -1.05 4.98
C SER A 276 8.60 -1.53 5.89
N ILE A 277 9.84 -1.07 5.68
CA ILE A 277 10.98 -1.34 6.56
C ILE A 277 10.69 -0.80 7.97
N ALA A 278 10.21 0.44 8.07
CA ALA A 278 9.85 1.03 9.35
C ALA A 278 8.75 0.23 10.09
N LEU A 279 7.73 -0.25 9.37
CA LEU A 279 6.70 -1.12 9.93
C LEU A 279 7.28 -2.45 10.42
N ILE A 280 8.13 -3.11 9.64
CA ILE A 280 8.79 -4.36 10.03
C ILE A 280 9.59 -4.15 11.32
N ILE A 281 10.42 -3.10 11.38
CA ILE A 281 11.20 -2.74 12.57
C ILE A 281 10.26 -2.52 13.76
N GLY A 282 9.17 -1.76 13.57
CA GLY A 282 8.19 -1.50 14.62
C GLY A 282 7.53 -2.78 15.15
N VAL A 283 7.17 -3.72 14.27
CA VAL A 283 6.57 -4.98 14.67
C VAL A 283 7.59 -5.87 15.37
N THR A 284 8.79 -6.04 14.81
CA THR A 284 9.87 -6.81 15.46
C THR A 284 10.18 -6.26 16.85
N TRP A 285 10.23 -4.95 17.01
CA TRP A 285 10.44 -4.30 18.30
C TRP A 285 9.28 -4.56 19.28
N LEU A 286 8.03 -4.51 18.79
CA LEU A 286 6.85 -4.86 19.58
C LEU A 286 6.89 -6.31 20.07
N PHE A 287 7.26 -7.26 19.19
CA PHE A 287 7.43 -8.68 19.53
C PHE A 287 8.55 -8.90 20.55
N TRP A 288 9.69 -8.24 20.35
CA TRP A 288 10.80 -8.29 21.30
C TRP A 288 10.35 -7.83 22.69
N ARG A 289 9.58 -6.74 22.76
CA ARG A 289 9.04 -6.22 24.02
C ARG A 289 8.01 -7.16 24.63
N PHE A 290 7.17 -7.78 23.82
CA PHE A 290 6.20 -8.78 24.27
C PHE A 290 6.87 -9.98 24.92
N VAL A 291 7.94 -10.51 24.32
CA VAL A 291 8.72 -11.61 24.88
C VAL A 291 9.33 -11.24 26.22
N GLN A 292 9.98 -10.07 26.33
CA GLN A 292 10.52 -9.58 27.60
C GLN A 292 9.43 -9.48 28.68
N TRP A 293 8.27 -8.93 28.32
CA TRP A 293 7.15 -8.80 29.25
C TRP A 293 6.59 -10.16 29.70
N SER A 294 6.42 -11.09 28.76
CA SER A 294 5.92 -12.44 29.03
C SER A 294 6.87 -13.23 29.94
N LEU A 295 8.17 -13.18 29.65
CA LEU A 295 9.18 -13.89 30.44
C LEU A 295 9.34 -13.30 31.83
N HIS A 296 9.33 -11.96 31.97
CA HIS A 296 9.32 -11.34 33.29
C HIS A 296 8.11 -11.77 34.12
N ARG A 297 6.94 -11.94 33.50
CA ARG A 297 5.71 -12.41 34.16
C ARG A 297 5.81 -13.87 34.61
N VAL A 298 6.41 -14.73 33.80
CA VAL A 298 6.61 -16.13 34.15
C VAL A 298 7.65 -16.24 35.27
N ARG A 299 8.74 -15.45 35.19
CA ARG A 299 9.85 -15.46 36.15
C ARG A 299 9.40 -14.98 37.53
N SER A 300 8.60 -13.91 37.58
CA SER A 300 8.06 -13.39 38.84
C SER A 300 7.15 -14.39 39.55
N ARG A 301 6.48 -15.30 38.81
CA ARG A 301 5.64 -16.37 39.39
C ARG A 301 6.43 -17.62 39.78
N ALA A 302 7.49 -17.92 39.05
CA ALA A 302 8.36 -19.07 39.34
C ALA A 302 9.19 -18.84 40.61
N LEU A 303 9.71 -17.62 40.80
CA LEU A 303 10.49 -17.24 41.98
C LEU A 303 9.66 -17.29 43.28
N THR A 304 8.38 -16.89 43.25
CA THR A 304 7.46 -17.02 44.40
C THR A 304 7.14 -18.47 44.78
N ARG A 305 7.48 -19.45 43.94
CA ARG A 305 7.28 -20.89 44.19
C ARG A 305 8.57 -21.62 44.58
N GLY A 306 9.67 -20.93 44.86
CA GLY A 306 10.90 -21.53 45.41
C GLY A 306 11.77 -22.33 44.44
N HIS A 307 11.50 -22.32 43.12
CA HIS A 307 12.26 -23.11 42.14
C HIS A 307 13.46 -22.32 41.59
N ALA A 308 14.51 -22.14 42.41
CA ALA A 308 15.71 -21.38 42.03
C ALA A 308 16.46 -21.99 40.82
N GLY A 309 16.39 -23.30 40.61
CA GLY A 309 17.04 -23.99 39.48
C GLY A 309 16.45 -23.68 38.09
N THR A 310 15.21 -23.19 38.00
CA THR A 310 14.54 -22.89 36.72
C THR A 310 15.03 -21.59 36.07
N GLY A 311 15.77 -20.75 36.82
CA GLY A 311 16.23 -19.43 36.35
C GLY A 311 17.17 -19.49 35.14
N SER A 312 18.12 -20.44 35.12
CA SER A 312 19.11 -20.57 34.04
C SER A 312 18.49 -21.07 32.73
N LEU A 313 17.58 -22.05 32.79
CA LEU A 313 16.85 -22.56 31.62
C LEU A 313 15.97 -21.45 31.01
N MET A 314 15.31 -20.65 31.85
CA MET A 314 14.50 -19.52 31.40
C MET A 314 15.33 -18.44 30.71
N LEU A 315 16.52 -18.14 31.24
CA LEU A 315 17.43 -17.17 30.64
C LEU A 315 17.98 -17.65 29.29
N LEU A 316 18.27 -18.95 29.16
CA LEU A 316 18.72 -19.55 27.91
C LEU A 316 17.60 -19.51 26.85
N GLY A 317 16.38 -19.91 27.22
CA GLY A 317 15.22 -19.83 26.35
C GLY A 317 14.89 -18.40 25.90
N GLU A 318 15.06 -17.42 26.79
CA GLU A 318 14.93 -16.00 26.45
C GLU A 318 15.92 -15.56 25.37
N ARG A 319 17.18 -15.97 25.48
CA ARG A 319 18.23 -15.62 24.51
C ARG A 319 17.96 -16.25 23.14
N ILE A 320 17.57 -17.52 23.11
CA ILE A 320 17.22 -18.23 21.86
C ILE A 320 16.02 -17.56 21.20
N LEU A 321 14.94 -17.31 21.94
CA LEU A 321 13.73 -16.69 21.38
C LEU A 321 14.00 -15.28 20.84
N LYS A 322 14.83 -14.50 21.53
CA LYS A 322 15.28 -13.18 21.06
C LYS A 322 16.11 -13.30 19.78
N ALA A 323 17.04 -14.25 19.70
CA ALA A 323 17.83 -14.48 18.50
C ALA A 323 16.94 -14.84 17.30
N VAL A 324 15.93 -15.69 17.48
CA VAL A 324 14.95 -16.05 16.45
C VAL A 324 14.15 -14.83 15.99
N ILE A 325 13.65 -14.00 16.91
CA ILE A 325 12.89 -12.78 16.58
C ILE A 325 13.76 -11.79 15.80
N PHE A 326 15.01 -11.60 16.23
CA PHE A 326 15.95 -10.74 15.52
C PHE A 326 16.21 -11.23 14.10
N LEU A 327 16.50 -12.52 13.94
CA LEU A 327 16.74 -13.13 12.64
C LEU A 327 15.52 -13.01 11.72
N ALA A 328 14.31 -13.27 12.23
CA ALA A 328 13.07 -13.10 11.48
C ALA A 328 12.86 -11.64 11.04
N GLY A 329 13.16 -10.67 11.92
CA GLY A 329 13.10 -9.25 11.58
C GLY A 329 14.07 -8.86 10.46
N VAL A 330 15.32 -9.35 10.52
CA VAL A 330 16.33 -9.13 9.47
C VAL A 330 15.85 -9.69 8.13
N LEU A 331 15.38 -10.94 8.10
CA LEU A 331 14.87 -11.55 6.87
C LEU A 331 13.68 -10.78 6.28
N ALA A 332 12.75 -10.32 7.12
CA ALA A 332 11.62 -9.52 6.67
C ALA A 332 12.09 -8.20 6.02
N VAL A 333 13.09 -7.53 6.60
CA VAL A 333 13.69 -6.32 6.00
C VAL A 333 14.35 -6.65 4.67
N LEU A 334 15.13 -7.73 4.57
CA LEU A 334 15.72 -8.17 3.30
C LEU A 334 14.62 -8.47 2.25
N GLY A 335 13.49 -9.05 2.67
CA GLY A 335 12.31 -9.28 1.84
C GLY A 335 11.76 -7.99 1.25
N SER A 336 11.62 -6.96 2.08
CA SER A 336 11.14 -5.65 1.62
C SER A 336 12.10 -4.93 0.66
N LEU A 337 13.40 -5.24 0.74
CA LEU A 337 14.42 -4.72 -0.17
C LEU A 337 14.50 -5.51 -1.50
N GLY A 338 13.69 -6.56 -1.68
CA GLY A 338 13.63 -7.35 -2.91
C GLY A 338 14.69 -8.45 -3.00
N PHE A 339 15.37 -8.80 -1.91
CA PHE A 339 16.25 -9.98 -1.90
C PHE A 339 15.45 -11.27 -2.11
N ASN A 340 16.06 -12.28 -2.73
CA ASN A 340 15.41 -13.57 -2.93
C ASN A 340 15.28 -14.32 -1.60
N MET A 341 14.05 -14.38 -1.08
CA MET A 341 13.72 -15.08 0.17
C MET A 341 13.97 -16.58 0.10
N SER A 342 13.90 -17.20 -1.08
CA SER A 342 14.17 -18.63 -1.26
C SER A 342 15.63 -18.96 -0.92
N THR A 343 16.58 -18.14 -1.38
CA THR A 343 18.00 -18.35 -1.09
C THR A 343 18.29 -18.14 0.39
N ALA A 344 17.72 -17.08 0.99
CA ALA A 344 17.89 -16.79 2.41
C ALA A 344 17.31 -17.91 3.29
N LEU A 345 16.10 -18.39 2.99
CA LEU A 345 15.46 -19.50 3.69
C LEU A 345 16.20 -20.82 3.49
N ALA A 346 16.72 -21.10 2.30
CA ALA A 346 17.53 -22.30 2.04
C ALA A 346 18.81 -22.32 2.89
N GLY A 347 19.54 -21.18 2.94
CA GLY A 347 20.71 -21.05 3.81
C GLY A 347 20.38 -21.22 5.30
N LEU A 348 19.24 -20.67 5.73
CA LEU A 348 18.72 -20.87 7.09
C LEU A 348 18.33 -22.32 7.38
N GLY A 349 17.78 -23.03 6.40
CA GLY A 349 17.49 -24.46 6.49
C GLY A 349 18.75 -25.27 6.73
N ILE A 350 19.81 -25.02 5.96
CA ILE A 350 21.12 -25.69 6.13
C ILE A 350 21.74 -25.34 7.50
N GLY A 351 21.71 -24.07 7.89
CA GLY A 351 22.17 -23.64 9.22
C GLY A 351 21.38 -24.30 10.36
N GLY A 352 20.07 -24.44 10.20
CA GLY A 352 19.19 -25.14 11.15
C GLY A 352 19.50 -26.63 11.26
N LEU A 353 19.79 -27.29 10.13
CA LEU A 353 20.25 -28.69 10.12
C LEU A 353 21.57 -28.85 10.87
N ALA A 354 22.54 -27.96 10.66
CA ALA A 354 23.82 -28.00 11.37
C ALA A 354 23.64 -27.84 12.89
N ILE A 355 22.80 -26.90 13.34
CA ILE A 355 22.45 -26.74 14.75
C ILE A 355 21.73 -27.98 15.28
N GLY A 356 20.82 -28.57 14.49
CA GLY A 356 20.09 -29.79 14.84
C GLY A 356 21.01 -30.98 15.07
N PHE A 357 21.99 -31.20 14.18
CA PHE A 357 23.00 -32.25 14.34
C PHE A 357 23.87 -32.00 15.57
N GLY A 358 24.30 -30.76 15.82
CA GLY A 358 25.05 -30.41 17.03
C GLY A 358 24.28 -30.64 18.33
N ALA A 359 22.95 -30.51 18.29
CA ALA A 359 22.07 -30.71 19.44
C ALA A 359 21.52 -32.14 19.58
N GLN A 360 21.79 -33.04 18.62
CA GLN A 360 21.18 -34.37 18.53
C GLN A 360 21.37 -35.19 19.82
N GLN A 361 22.59 -35.24 20.36
CA GLN A 361 22.88 -36.00 21.58
C GLN A 361 22.17 -35.42 22.81
N THR A 362 22.09 -34.09 22.92
CA THR A 362 21.40 -33.42 24.02
C THR A 362 19.90 -33.73 24.00
N ILE A 363 19.30 -33.70 22.82
CA ILE A 363 17.88 -34.03 22.63
C ILE A 363 17.63 -35.52 22.93
N ALA A 364 18.51 -36.41 22.47
CA ALA A 364 18.40 -37.84 22.77
C ALA A 364 18.48 -38.13 24.27
N ASN A 365 19.44 -37.53 24.98
CA ASN A 365 19.58 -37.67 26.43
C ASN A 365 18.35 -37.12 27.18
N LEU A 366 17.76 -36.02 26.70
CA LEU A 366 16.55 -35.44 27.29
C LEU A 366 15.35 -36.41 27.16
N PHE A 367 15.12 -36.94 25.95
CA PHE A 367 14.04 -37.91 25.73
C PHE A 367 14.25 -39.21 26.50
N GLY A 368 15.49 -39.70 26.56
CA GLY A 368 15.85 -40.87 27.39
C GLY A 368 15.52 -40.63 28.86
N GLY A 369 15.88 -39.47 29.41
CA GLY A 369 15.56 -39.11 30.80
C GLY A 369 14.05 -38.98 31.06
N VAL A 370 13.30 -38.37 30.13
CA VAL A 370 11.84 -38.25 30.25
C VAL A 370 11.16 -39.62 30.16
N SER A 371 11.59 -40.50 29.25
CA SER A 371 11.04 -41.86 29.13
C SER A 371 11.28 -42.67 30.40
N VAL A 372 12.49 -42.66 30.96
CA VAL A 372 12.82 -43.36 32.20
C VAL A 372 11.94 -42.87 33.37
N LEU A 373 11.71 -41.56 33.47
CA LEU A 373 10.83 -40.98 34.48
C LEU A 373 9.35 -41.30 34.25
N ALA A 374 8.90 -41.33 33.00
CA ALA A 374 7.51 -41.60 32.65
C ALA A 374 7.13 -43.07 32.82
N ASP A 375 8.06 -43.97 32.49
CA ASP A 375 7.86 -45.42 32.57
C ASP A 375 8.13 -45.99 33.98
N GLU A 376 8.54 -45.15 34.94
CA GLU A 376 8.92 -45.52 36.33
C GLU A 376 9.81 -46.78 36.42
N VAL A 377 10.69 -47.01 35.44
CA VAL A 377 11.45 -48.28 35.32
C VAL A 377 12.37 -48.51 36.52
N PHE A 378 12.77 -47.44 37.21
CA PHE A 378 13.58 -47.48 38.44
C PHE A 378 13.06 -46.46 39.45
N ARG A 379 13.03 -46.84 40.73
CA ARG A 379 12.65 -45.97 41.84
C ARG A 379 13.90 -45.39 42.53
N VAL A 380 13.73 -44.22 43.17
CA VAL A 380 14.80 -43.58 43.93
C VAL A 380 15.21 -44.49 45.09
N GLY A 381 16.39 -45.13 44.99
CA GLY A 381 16.91 -46.09 45.96
C GLY A 381 17.24 -47.48 45.38
N ASP A 382 16.85 -47.77 44.14
CA ASP A 382 17.17 -49.04 43.49
C ASP A 382 18.66 -49.12 43.14
N VAL A 383 19.27 -50.27 43.44
CA VAL A 383 20.66 -50.55 43.08
C VAL A 383 20.69 -51.09 41.65
N CYS A 384 20.95 -50.20 40.70
CA CYS A 384 21.16 -50.56 39.30
C CYS A 384 22.61 -51.03 39.08
N LYS A 385 22.83 -51.97 38.16
CA LYS A 385 24.16 -52.46 37.77
C LYS A 385 24.53 -52.04 36.35
#